data_AF-A0A819BYI4-F1
#
_entry.id   AF-A0A819BYI4-F1
#
_cell.length_a   1.000
_cell.length_b   1.000
_cell.length_c   1.000
_cell.angle_alpha   90.00
_cell.angle_beta   90.00
_cell.angle_gamma   90.00
#
_symmetry.space_group_name_H-M   'P 1'
#
loop_
_entity.id
_entity.type
_entity.pdbx_description
1 polymer ?
#
loop_
_entity_poly.entity_id
_entity_poly.type
_entity_poly.pdbx_seq_one_letter_code
_entity_poly.pdbx_strand_id
1 'polypeptide(L)'
;MNVLVCFSSLKEFNTCFEDLSNELIYEIFDLLDFHHVYQAFDSLNARFYNLVTNSTLPIEVNLSSISKSTFERYNKDIILPNKHRIRSLHLSNPCLYDDISSPIHILSQFLHLKTLSLDNIESKHLEYLVPTLVSLPCLSSLSITSIDIIINRTAIYSQIIRLPALKYCSLSLKGSHYSEVSLPILDKYSPIEHLIIKHGISTNELYNLLSYIPQLRRLYVCYILSSWTTYIKSSPFVLPYLTHVSLDLSSISFAVFEEMIIDIFHLVHVLHIFIRNNNDQMYVNANRWEQLILSHMRNLCIFDIRHETWSRNITTNNQVILNTPTDKFTSSFWSERQWFFTQQFIQERDRNCTIFCSIDPYRRQYYTLCKQIHPATCLNSKKTHLQSVQHLRIDNENEIIDCKYYFPNVTTLTLENSLSCTLIKSRSLSLTKIIEILRFTSYIRTLIFGSMPLYGVNYKSIQQNQTFQLVSNTNMITNVTFKQGCTLNKLQLFVALCPRIQYLTLGHDTEDLESIVRFLLKKRNENTSHLCSIRLVSTCPFFLTTLRTLIESEILLTDYILKKVGTNIYLWR
;
A
#
# COMPACT_ATOMS: atom_id res chain seq x y z
N MET A 1 -55.41 -52.22 5.19
CA MET A 1 -54.54 -51.26 4.48
C MET A 1 -54.75 -49.90 5.12
N ASN A 2 -53.67 -49.11 5.23
CA ASN A 2 -53.52 -47.79 5.86
C ASN A 2 -53.18 -47.77 7.36
N VAL A 3 -51.87 -47.74 7.56
CA VAL A 3 -51.09 -47.45 8.76
C VAL A 3 -51.13 -45.94 9.03
N LEU A 4 -51.50 -45.55 10.25
CA LEU A 4 -51.17 -44.24 10.81
C LEU A 4 -49.67 -44.26 11.18
N VAL A 5 -48.87 -43.40 10.55
CA VAL A 5 -47.48 -43.15 10.95
C VAL A 5 -47.46 -41.94 11.87
N CYS A 6 -47.07 -42.17 13.12
CA CYS A 6 -46.67 -41.15 14.08
C CYS A 6 -45.44 -40.39 13.55
N PHE A 7 -45.58 -39.09 13.31
CA PHE A 7 -44.43 -38.20 13.25
C PHE A 7 -44.02 -37.83 14.69
N SER A 8 -43.00 -38.53 15.19
CA SER A 8 -42.28 -38.16 16.40
C SER A 8 -41.49 -36.86 16.17
N SER A 9 -41.69 -35.90 17.07
CA SER A 9 -40.90 -34.70 17.36
C SER A 9 -39.61 -34.49 16.54
N LEU A 10 -39.61 -33.47 15.68
CA LEU A 10 -38.38 -32.78 15.29
C LEU A 10 -37.83 -32.05 16.53
N LYS A 11 -36.85 -32.65 17.21
CA LYS A 11 -36.01 -31.91 18.16
C LYS A 11 -35.29 -30.81 17.37
N GLU A 12 -35.47 -29.56 17.77
CA GLU A 12 -34.58 -28.48 17.36
C GLU A 12 -33.15 -28.91 17.68
N PHE A 13 -32.33 -29.10 16.65
CA PHE A 13 -30.89 -29.26 16.83
C PHE A 13 -30.34 -27.90 17.23
N ASN A 14 -30.37 -27.60 18.53
CA ASN A 14 -29.56 -26.53 19.10
C ASN A 14 -28.10 -26.96 18.98
N THR A 15 -27.45 -26.59 17.89
CA THR A 15 -26.00 -26.75 17.74
C THR A 15 -25.32 -25.70 18.61
N CYS A 16 -24.59 -26.14 19.63
CA CYS A 16 -23.80 -25.26 20.47
C CYS A 16 -22.38 -25.15 19.91
N PHE A 17 -21.74 -23.99 20.09
CA PHE A 17 -20.31 -23.83 19.73
C PHE A 17 -19.42 -24.82 20.49
N GLU A 18 -19.86 -25.20 21.70
CA GLU A 18 -19.22 -26.23 22.53
C GLU A 18 -19.26 -27.64 21.92
N ASP A 19 -20.07 -27.90 20.89
CA ASP A 19 -20.15 -29.19 20.22
C ASP A 19 -19.08 -29.33 19.11
N LEU A 20 -18.37 -28.25 18.76
CA LEU A 20 -17.27 -28.29 17.79
C LEU A 20 -16.15 -29.19 18.30
N SER A 21 -15.46 -29.89 17.40
CA SER A 21 -14.29 -30.69 17.74
C SER A 21 -13.10 -29.80 18.12
N ASN A 22 -12.11 -30.35 18.83
CA ASN A 22 -10.92 -29.58 19.22
C ASN A 22 -10.15 -29.08 17.99
N GLU A 23 -10.11 -29.88 16.93
CA GLU A 23 -9.42 -29.57 15.67
C GLU A 23 -10.03 -28.31 15.02
N LEU A 24 -11.36 -28.23 14.93
CA LEU A 24 -12.04 -27.06 14.37
C LEU A 24 -11.84 -25.82 15.24
N ILE A 25 -11.82 -25.98 16.56
CA ILE A 25 -11.54 -24.85 17.48
C ILE A 25 -10.09 -24.35 17.28
N TYR A 26 -9.14 -25.25 17.06
CA TYR A 26 -7.76 -24.85 16.76
C TYR A 26 -7.63 -24.16 15.40
N GLU A 27 -8.34 -24.59 14.38
CA GLU A 27 -8.41 -23.88 13.10
C GLU A 27 -8.97 -22.45 13.29
N ILE A 28 -9.95 -22.27 14.18
CA ILE A 28 -10.45 -20.94 14.54
C ILE A 28 -9.37 -20.12 15.27
N PHE A 29 -8.63 -20.74 16.19
CA PHE A 29 -7.56 -20.07 16.93
C PHE A 29 -6.42 -19.61 16.02
N ASP A 30 -6.08 -20.39 14.99
CA ASP A 30 -5.04 -20.03 14.00
C ASP A 30 -5.39 -18.77 13.20
N LEU A 31 -6.67 -18.39 13.12
CA LEU A 31 -7.14 -17.17 12.45
C LEU A 31 -7.10 -15.93 13.36
N LEU A 32 -6.82 -16.09 14.65
CA LEU A 32 -6.92 -15.05 15.66
C LEU A 32 -5.57 -14.79 16.34
N ASP A 33 -5.39 -13.58 16.85
CA ASP A 33 -4.30 -13.29 17.78
C ASP A 33 -4.48 -14.12 19.05
N PHE A 34 -3.42 -14.79 19.51
CA PHE A 34 -3.51 -15.65 20.69
C PHE A 34 -3.94 -14.88 21.95
N HIS A 35 -3.65 -13.57 22.01
CA HIS A 35 -4.17 -12.73 23.08
C HIS A 35 -5.70 -12.68 23.11
N HIS A 36 -6.34 -12.53 21.94
CA HIS A 36 -7.80 -12.52 21.82
C HIS A 36 -8.39 -13.91 22.10
N VAL A 37 -7.69 -14.97 21.67
CA VAL A 37 -8.07 -16.35 22.00
C VAL A 37 -8.08 -16.54 23.52
N TYR A 38 -7.01 -16.14 24.20
CA TYR A 38 -6.93 -16.23 25.65
C TYR A 38 -8.06 -15.45 26.33
N GLN A 39 -8.25 -14.18 25.97
CA GLN A 39 -9.30 -13.36 26.58
C GLN A 39 -10.72 -13.91 26.37
N ALA A 40 -11.00 -14.47 25.19
CA ALA A 40 -12.34 -14.94 24.85
C ALA A 40 -12.65 -16.33 25.41
N PHE A 41 -11.66 -17.23 25.48
CA PHE A 41 -11.91 -18.66 25.72
C PHE A 41 -11.42 -19.19 27.08
N ASP A 42 -10.46 -18.53 27.73
CA ASP A 42 -9.83 -19.04 28.97
C ASP A 42 -10.83 -19.25 30.12
N SER A 43 -11.83 -18.38 30.22
CA SER A 43 -12.79 -18.35 31.34
C SER A 43 -14.14 -19.02 31.04
N LEU A 44 -14.32 -19.62 29.85
CA LEU A 44 -15.62 -20.17 29.46
C LEU A 44 -15.96 -21.47 30.21
N ASN A 45 -15.10 -22.48 30.07
CA ASN A 45 -15.26 -23.77 30.76
C ASN A 45 -13.91 -24.52 30.79
N ALA A 46 -13.85 -25.63 31.53
CA ALA A 46 -12.63 -26.42 31.71
C ALA A 46 -12.05 -26.97 30.39
N ARG A 47 -12.90 -27.22 29.38
CA ARG A 47 -12.45 -27.68 28.06
C ARG A 47 -11.68 -26.56 27.35
N PHE A 48 -12.27 -25.37 27.23
CA PHE A 48 -11.61 -24.25 26.56
C PHE A 48 -10.37 -23.76 27.31
N TYR A 49 -10.42 -23.73 28.64
CA TYR A 49 -9.23 -23.47 29.46
C TYR A 49 -8.08 -24.41 29.06
N ASN A 50 -8.33 -25.72 29.02
CA ASN A 50 -7.31 -26.70 28.61
C ASN A 50 -6.85 -26.52 27.16
N LEU A 51 -7.73 -26.14 26.24
CA LEU A 51 -7.35 -25.88 24.84
C LEU A 51 -6.42 -24.67 24.71
N VAL A 52 -6.56 -23.67 25.57
CA VAL A 52 -5.70 -22.49 25.55
C VAL A 52 -4.39 -22.74 26.29
N THR A 53 -4.45 -23.26 27.52
CA THR A 53 -3.27 -23.35 28.40
C THR A 53 -2.41 -24.60 28.16
N ASN A 54 -3.03 -25.74 27.83
CA ASN A 54 -2.36 -27.06 27.77
C ASN A 54 -2.17 -27.60 26.34
N SER A 55 -2.45 -26.78 25.33
CA SER A 55 -2.25 -27.16 23.93
C SER A 55 -0.76 -27.36 23.59
N THR A 56 -0.47 -28.18 22.59
CA THR A 56 0.88 -28.35 22.02
C THR A 56 1.12 -27.41 20.83
N LEU A 57 0.12 -26.62 20.44
CA LEU A 57 0.21 -25.74 19.29
C LEU A 57 1.21 -24.61 19.52
N PRO A 58 1.92 -24.19 18.47
CA PRO A 58 2.80 -23.05 18.54
C PRO A 58 1.99 -21.78 18.85
N ILE A 59 2.59 -20.88 19.62
CA ILE A 59 1.96 -19.62 19.97
C ILE A 59 2.62 -18.50 19.17
N GLU A 60 1.77 -17.67 18.56
CA GLU A 60 2.16 -16.37 18.00
C GLU A 60 1.66 -15.28 18.93
N VAL A 61 2.59 -14.47 19.40
CA VAL A 61 2.32 -13.45 20.40
C VAL A 61 2.54 -12.08 19.78
N ASN A 62 1.49 -11.26 19.74
CA ASN A 62 1.60 -9.86 19.35
C ASN A 62 1.15 -8.94 20.50
N LEU A 63 2.12 -8.21 21.03
CA LEU A 63 1.94 -7.31 22.17
C LEU A 63 1.87 -5.84 21.73
N SER A 64 1.74 -5.57 20.42
CA SER A 64 1.86 -4.20 19.91
C SER A 64 0.71 -3.26 20.30
N SER A 65 -0.44 -3.81 20.67
CA SER A 65 -1.67 -3.04 20.92
C SER A 65 -2.21 -3.17 22.36
N ILE A 66 -1.51 -3.90 23.23
CA ILE A 66 -2.01 -4.20 24.58
C ILE A 66 -1.55 -3.17 25.62
N SER A 67 -2.38 -2.93 26.64
CA SER A 67 -2.06 -2.03 27.74
C SER A 67 -1.06 -2.65 28.73
N LYS A 68 -0.45 -1.81 29.58
CA LYS A 68 0.43 -2.22 30.69
C LYS A 68 -0.14 -3.27 31.62
N SER A 69 -1.29 -2.97 32.20
CA SER A 69 -1.97 -3.89 33.10
C SER A 69 -2.34 -5.22 32.43
N THR A 70 -2.69 -5.18 31.14
CA THR A 70 -3.02 -6.37 30.34
C THR A 70 -1.77 -7.19 30.07
N PHE A 71 -0.65 -6.53 29.75
CA PHE A 71 0.63 -7.17 29.50
C PHE A 71 1.14 -7.92 30.73
N GLU A 72 1.15 -7.32 31.91
CA GLU A 72 1.65 -7.97 33.14
C GLU A 72 0.91 -9.28 33.45
N ARG A 73 -0.42 -9.26 33.33
CA ARG A 73 -1.26 -10.46 33.48
C ARG A 73 -0.94 -11.49 32.41
N TYR A 74 -0.98 -11.08 31.15
CA TYR A 74 -0.74 -11.98 30.02
C TYR A 74 0.67 -12.58 30.02
N ASN A 75 1.67 -11.82 30.46
CA ASN A 75 3.03 -12.29 30.62
C ASN A 75 3.11 -13.40 31.67
N LYS A 76 2.47 -13.18 32.83
CA LYS A 76 2.45 -14.16 33.92
C LYS A 76 1.69 -15.43 33.56
N ASP A 77 0.53 -15.28 32.94
CA ASP A 77 -0.42 -16.39 32.76
C ASP A 77 -0.15 -17.18 31.47
N ILE A 78 0.40 -16.53 30.43
CA ILE A 78 0.57 -17.13 29.10
C ILE A 78 2.01 -17.15 28.62
N ILE A 79 2.72 -16.02 28.63
CA ILE A 79 4.07 -15.97 28.03
C ILE A 79 5.06 -16.79 28.85
N LEU A 80 5.10 -16.58 30.17
CA LEU A 80 6.07 -17.24 31.05
C LEU A 80 5.90 -18.77 31.10
N PRO A 81 4.68 -19.33 31.20
CA PRO A 81 4.50 -20.79 31.19
C PRO A 81 4.75 -21.42 29.81
N ASN A 82 4.50 -20.69 28.73
CA ASN A 82 4.54 -21.23 27.36
C ASN A 82 5.76 -20.79 26.54
N LYS A 83 6.86 -20.35 27.16
CA LYS A 83 8.09 -19.89 26.46
C LYS A 83 8.61 -20.90 25.42
N HIS A 84 8.47 -22.18 25.72
CA HIS A 84 8.90 -23.27 24.84
C HIS A 84 7.99 -23.44 23.60
N ARG A 85 6.76 -22.91 23.60
CA ARG A 85 5.81 -22.99 22.48
C ARG A 85 5.82 -21.76 21.59
N ILE A 86 6.33 -20.63 22.10
CA ILE A 86 6.31 -19.35 21.38
C ILE A 86 7.26 -19.40 20.18
N ARG A 87 6.70 -19.24 18.99
CA ARG A 87 7.45 -19.24 17.71
C ARG A 87 7.55 -17.86 17.08
N SER A 88 6.58 -16.99 17.33
CA SER A 88 6.57 -15.62 16.83
C SER A 88 6.31 -14.67 18.00
N LEU A 89 7.12 -13.63 18.11
CA LEU A 89 6.98 -12.59 19.12
C LEU A 89 7.08 -11.23 18.46
N HIS A 90 6.01 -10.45 18.57
CA HIS A 90 5.96 -9.07 18.14
C HIS A 90 5.80 -8.16 19.35
N LEU A 91 6.84 -7.38 19.61
CA LEU A 91 6.91 -6.39 20.67
C LEU A 91 6.87 -5.00 20.04
N SER A 92 5.97 -4.13 20.50
CA SER A 92 6.10 -2.70 20.23
C SER A 92 6.36 -1.96 21.53
N ASN A 93 7.34 -1.05 21.55
CA ASN A 93 7.72 -0.31 22.75
C ASN A 93 7.80 -1.20 24.02
N PRO A 94 8.66 -2.23 24.04
CA PRO A 94 8.80 -3.17 25.15
C PRO A 94 9.43 -2.53 26.41
N CYS A 95 9.56 -1.21 26.42
CA CYS A 95 10.29 -0.39 27.38
C CYS A 95 9.36 0.40 28.32
N LEU A 96 8.06 0.10 28.36
CA LEU A 96 7.16 0.62 29.41
C LEU A 96 7.37 -0.04 30.79
N TYR A 97 8.37 -0.91 30.93
CA TYR A 97 8.59 -1.70 32.14
C TYR A 97 10.09 -1.85 32.41
N ASP A 98 10.60 -1.06 33.36
CA ASP A 98 11.91 -1.23 34.02
C ASP A 98 11.99 -2.52 34.87
N ASP A 99 11.08 -3.47 34.68
CA ASP A 99 10.98 -4.68 35.49
C ASP A 99 11.76 -5.85 34.89
N ILE A 100 12.40 -6.60 35.80
CA ILE A 100 13.10 -7.88 35.58
C ILE A 100 12.21 -8.91 34.85
N SER A 101 10.89 -8.73 34.86
CA SER A 101 9.89 -9.56 34.20
C SER A 101 9.58 -9.18 32.74
N SER A 102 10.19 -8.12 32.19
CA SER A 102 9.99 -7.72 30.79
C SER A 102 10.35 -8.88 29.83
N PRO A 103 9.60 -9.10 28.73
CA PRO A 103 9.87 -10.18 27.77
C PRO A 103 11.28 -10.09 27.21
N ILE A 104 11.85 -8.88 27.16
CA ILE A 104 13.22 -8.61 26.72
C ILE A 104 14.23 -9.40 27.56
N HIS A 105 14.09 -9.40 28.89
CA HIS A 105 15.05 -10.05 29.79
C HIS A 105 14.99 -11.57 29.74
N ILE A 106 13.84 -12.12 29.33
CA ILE A 106 13.64 -13.56 29.15
C ILE A 106 13.78 -13.97 27.68
N LEU A 107 14.18 -13.08 26.76
CA LEU A 107 14.26 -13.38 25.32
C LEU A 107 15.12 -14.62 25.07
N SER A 108 16.25 -14.73 25.76
CA SER A 108 17.17 -15.88 25.65
C SER A 108 16.54 -17.23 26.00
N GLN A 109 15.38 -17.25 26.65
CA GLN A 109 14.68 -18.47 27.07
C GLN A 109 13.71 -19.00 26.00
N PHE A 110 13.41 -18.25 24.94
CA PHE A 110 12.52 -18.69 23.86
C PHE A 110 13.29 -19.52 22.80
N LEU A 111 13.72 -20.72 23.17
CA LEU A 111 14.57 -21.58 22.33
C LEU A 111 13.99 -21.92 20.94
N HIS A 112 12.66 -21.89 20.81
CA HIS A 112 11.93 -22.19 19.56
C HIS A 112 11.47 -20.94 18.80
N LEU A 113 11.87 -19.75 19.22
CA LEU A 113 11.50 -18.50 18.57
C LEU A 113 12.09 -18.45 17.15
N LYS A 114 11.20 -18.31 16.16
CA LYS A 114 11.55 -18.23 14.73
C LYS A 114 11.46 -16.80 14.20
N THR A 115 10.51 -16.04 14.71
CA THR A 115 10.23 -14.67 14.28
C THR A 115 10.24 -13.73 15.46
N LEU A 116 11.04 -12.67 15.37
CA LEU A 116 11.05 -11.57 16.33
C LEU A 116 10.83 -10.24 15.60
N SER A 117 9.79 -9.53 15.97
CA SER A 117 9.52 -8.16 15.51
C SER A 117 9.59 -7.20 16.68
N LEU A 118 10.45 -6.20 16.57
CA LEU A 118 10.70 -5.19 17.58
C LEU A 118 10.38 -3.82 16.99
N ASP A 119 9.19 -3.32 17.27
CA ASP A 119 8.74 -2.04 16.76
C ASP A 119 8.87 -0.93 17.79
N ASN A 120 9.27 0.25 17.33
CA ASN A 120 9.39 1.44 18.16
C ASN A 120 10.20 1.19 19.45
N ILE A 121 11.40 0.63 19.33
CA ILE A 121 12.34 0.43 20.45
C ILE A 121 13.22 1.66 20.65
N GLU A 122 13.52 2.02 21.90
CA GLU A 122 14.56 3.01 22.20
C GLU A 122 15.97 2.41 22.01
N SER A 123 16.89 3.22 21.49
CA SER A 123 18.26 2.88 21.14
C SER A 123 19.01 2.26 22.31
N LYS A 124 18.84 2.81 23.51
CA LYS A 124 19.46 2.31 24.76
C LYS A 124 19.16 0.83 25.01
N HIS A 125 17.96 0.35 24.66
CA HIS A 125 17.58 -1.05 24.87
C HIS A 125 18.07 -1.96 23.76
N LEU A 126 18.21 -1.46 22.53
CA LEU A 126 18.76 -2.25 21.42
C LEU A 126 20.21 -2.66 21.71
N GLU A 127 21.00 -1.79 22.32
CA GLU A 127 22.40 -2.09 22.69
C GLU A 127 22.50 -3.27 23.67
N TYR A 128 21.55 -3.43 24.59
CA TYR A 128 21.50 -4.58 25.50
C TYR A 128 20.81 -5.81 24.89
N LEU A 129 19.77 -5.60 24.08
CA LEU A 129 18.94 -6.67 23.55
C LEU A 129 19.65 -7.45 22.45
N VAL A 130 20.26 -6.75 21.49
CA VAL A 130 20.83 -7.38 20.30
C VAL A 130 21.89 -8.44 20.63
N PRO A 131 22.81 -8.24 21.59
CA PRO A 131 23.75 -9.29 22.03
C PRO A 131 23.05 -10.56 22.53
N THR A 132 21.89 -10.44 23.18
CA THR A 132 21.15 -11.61 23.69
C THR A 132 20.53 -12.46 22.58
N LEU A 133 20.29 -11.89 21.40
CA LEU A 133 19.66 -12.61 20.28
C LEU A 133 20.53 -13.75 19.75
N VAL A 134 21.85 -13.70 19.96
CA VAL A 134 22.77 -14.78 19.58
C VAL A 134 22.42 -16.10 20.26
N SER A 135 21.78 -16.04 21.44
CA SER A 135 21.32 -17.22 22.17
C SER A 135 20.08 -17.90 21.58
N LEU A 136 19.46 -17.33 20.53
CA LEU A 136 18.25 -17.85 19.90
C LEU A 136 18.60 -18.73 18.68
N PRO A 137 18.64 -20.06 18.82
CA PRO A 137 19.14 -20.95 17.77
C PRO A 137 18.21 -21.03 16.56
N CYS A 138 16.90 -20.80 16.76
CA CYS A 138 15.88 -20.94 15.72
C CYS A 138 15.50 -19.62 15.04
N LEU A 139 16.10 -18.49 15.43
CA LEU A 139 15.68 -17.17 14.96
C LEU A 139 16.01 -16.98 13.48
N SER A 140 14.97 -17.08 12.66
CA SER A 140 15.05 -17.06 11.20
C SER A 140 14.58 -15.75 10.58
N SER A 141 13.79 -14.97 11.31
CA SER A 141 13.27 -13.67 10.88
C SER A 141 13.39 -12.63 12.00
N LEU A 142 14.02 -11.50 11.69
CA LEU A 142 14.21 -10.38 12.61
C LEU A 142 13.75 -9.07 11.94
N SER A 143 12.90 -8.32 12.62
CA SER A 143 12.51 -6.95 12.24
C SER A 143 12.77 -6.00 13.41
N ILE A 144 13.47 -4.88 13.17
CA ILE A 144 13.76 -3.87 14.19
C ILE A 144 13.44 -2.49 13.66
N THR A 145 12.65 -1.73 14.41
CA THR A 145 12.31 -0.33 14.17
C THR A 145 12.65 0.49 15.42
N SER A 146 13.57 1.45 15.32
CA SER A 146 13.92 2.33 16.45
C SER A 146 13.12 3.64 16.45
N ILE A 147 12.81 4.17 17.64
CA ILE A 147 12.11 5.48 17.76
C ILE A 147 13.05 6.66 17.75
N ASP A 148 14.26 6.48 18.27
CA ASP A 148 15.28 7.47 18.54
C ASP A 148 16.58 7.14 17.81
N ILE A 149 17.51 8.08 17.90
CA ILE A 149 18.79 8.07 17.18
C ILE A 149 19.72 7.02 17.80
N ILE A 150 20.14 6.07 16.97
CA ILE A 150 21.18 5.11 17.32
C ILE A 150 22.54 5.71 17.03
N ILE A 151 23.39 5.77 18.05
CA ILE A 151 24.75 6.31 17.95
C ILE A 151 25.67 5.33 17.21
N ASN A 152 25.60 4.04 17.53
CA ASN A 152 26.50 3.02 16.98
C ASN A 152 25.74 1.92 16.21
N ARG A 153 25.42 2.19 14.94
CA ARG A 153 24.77 1.20 14.06
C ARG A 153 25.68 0.03 13.71
N THR A 154 26.98 0.26 13.59
CA THR A 154 27.96 -0.78 13.26
C THR A 154 27.98 -1.90 14.30
N ALA A 155 27.90 -1.55 15.58
CA ALA A 155 27.79 -2.54 16.66
C ALA A 155 26.55 -3.42 16.47
N ILE A 156 25.40 -2.82 16.17
CA ILE A 156 24.15 -3.56 15.93
C ILE A 156 24.28 -4.51 14.74
N TYR A 157 24.77 -4.01 13.59
CA TYR A 157 24.99 -4.86 12.42
C TYR A 157 25.92 -6.03 12.72
N SER A 158 27.04 -5.78 13.42
CA SER A 158 28.04 -6.80 13.72
C SER A 158 27.49 -7.97 14.55
N GLN A 159 26.47 -7.72 15.38
CA GLN A 159 25.82 -8.75 16.18
C GLN A 159 24.73 -9.46 15.38
N ILE A 160 23.96 -8.74 14.57
CA ILE A 160 22.89 -9.33 13.75
C ILE A 160 23.45 -10.30 12.72
N ILE A 161 24.56 -9.97 12.06
CA ILE A 161 25.17 -10.84 11.05
C ILE A 161 25.72 -12.15 11.65
N ARG A 162 25.95 -12.21 12.97
CA ARG A 162 26.38 -13.43 13.70
C ARG A 162 25.23 -14.38 14.03
N LEU A 163 23.98 -14.00 13.77
CA LEU A 163 22.82 -14.84 14.07
C LEU A 163 22.80 -16.08 13.17
N PRO A 164 22.89 -17.31 13.72
CA PRO A 164 23.28 -18.51 12.98
C PRO A 164 22.17 -19.06 12.06
N ALA A 165 20.92 -18.68 12.28
CA ALA A 165 19.77 -19.16 11.51
C ALA A 165 19.02 -18.03 10.77
N LEU A 166 19.50 -16.79 10.85
CA LEU A 166 18.76 -15.62 10.38
C LEU A 166 18.72 -15.54 8.85
N LYS A 167 17.53 -15.75 8.28
CA LYS A 167 17.30 -15.69 6.83
C LYS A 167 16.70 -14.37 6.38
N TYR A 168 15.83 -13.77 7.19
CA TYR A 168 15.16 -12.51 6.89
C TYR A 168 15.52 -11.45 7.91
N CYS A 169 15.99 -10.29 7.45
CA CYS A 169 16.39 -9.17 8.29
C CYS A 169 15.81 -7.86 7.76
N SER A 170 15.05 -7.15 8.58
CA SER A 170 14.49 -5.83 8.28
C SER A 170 14.86 -4.82 9.36
N LEU A 171 15.55 -3.75 8.99
CA LEU A 171 16.10 -2.76 9.92
C LEU A 171 15.63 -1.36 9.55
N SER A 172 15.14 -0.63 10.54
CA SER A 172 14.76 0.78 10.45
C SER A 172 15.35 1.52 11.65
N LEU A 173 16.63 1.87 11.54
CA LEU A 173 17.42 2.45 12.63
C LEU A 173 17.56 3.96 12.41
N LYS A 174 16.91 4.80 13.20
CA LYS A 174 17.08 6.26 13.07
C LYS A 174 18.48 6.68 13.53
N GLY A 175 18.98 7.81 13.01
CA GLY A 175 20.30 8.34 13.37
C GLY A 175 21.14 8.88 12.22
N SER A 176 22.24 9.52 12.57
CA SER A 176 23.17 10.21 11.68
C SER A 176 24.40 9.36 11.33
N HIS A 177 25.00 9.62 10.17
CA HIS A 177 26.03 8.79 9.51
C HIS A 177 27.46 9.02 10.00
N TYR A 178 27.69 9.28 11.29
CA TYR A 178 28.97 9.81 11.76
C TYR A 178 30.04 8.75 12.09
N SER A 179 29.83 7.47 11.80
CA SER A 179 30.80 6.44 12.16
C SER A 179 31.17 5.55 10.97
N GLU A 180 32.24 5.93 10.24
CA GLU A 180 32.98 5.05 9.34
C GLU A 180 33.76 4.00 10.17
N VAL A 181 33.05 3.18 10.93
CA VAL A 181 33.65 2.07 11.66
C VAL A 181 33.51 0.83 10.80
N SER A 182 34.64 0.25 10.41
CA SER A 182 34.68 -1.04 9.73
C SER A 182 34.01 -2.11 10.58
N LEU A 183 33.21 -2.96 9.92
CA LEU A 183 32.68 -4.15 10.58
C LEU A 183 33.86 -5.05 10.99
N PRO A 184 33.78 -5.70 12.17
CA PRO A 184 34.84 -6.62 12.59
C PRO A 184 34.98 -7.76 11.57
N ILE A 185 36.21 -8.22 11.35
CA ILE A 185 36.46 -9.45 10.57
C ILE A 185 35.72 -10.60 11.29
N LEU A 186 34.92 -11.34 10.54
CA LEU A 186 34.17 -12.49 11.05
C LEU A 186 34.67 -13.75 10.38
N ASP A 187 34.81 -14.81 11.18
CA ASP A 187 35.25 -16.12 10.69
C ASP A 187 34.16 -16.86 9.89
N LYS A 188 32.92 -16.38 9.94
CA LYS A 188 31.75 -17.02 9.31
C LYS A 188 30.85 -16.02 8.62
N TYR A 189 30.35 -16.43 7.46
CA TYR A 189 29.33 -15.71 6.72
C TYR A 189 27.94 -15.84 7.35
N SER A 190 27.15 -14.79 7.19
CA SER A 190 25.77 -14.76 7.65
C SER A 190 24.85 -15.55 6.71
N PRO A 191 23.84 -16.27 7.22
CA PRO A 191 22.88 -17.02 6.42
C PRO A 191 21.74 -16.16 5.84
N ILE A 192 21.81 -14.83 5.97
CA ILE A 192 20.74 -13.91 5.53
C ILE A 192 20.51 -14.06 4.01
N GLU A 193 19.26 -14.32 3.65
CA GLU A 193 18.79 -14.45 2.26
C GLU A 193 17.99 -13.19 1.84
N HIS A 194 17.41 -12.46 2.79
CA HIS A 194 16.59 -11.27 2.57
C HIS A 194 17.01 -10.14 3.51
N LEU A 195 17.46 -9.02 2.95
CA LEU A 195 17.89 -7.85 3.72
C LEU A 195 17.10 -6.61 3.29
N ILE A 196 16.51 -5.93 4.28
CA ILE A 196 15.75 -4.69 4.11
C ILE A 196 16.32 -3.62 5.05
N ILE A 197 16.81 -2.52 4.48
CA ILE A 197 17.35 -1.37 5.20
C ILE A 197 16.45 -0.17 4.93
N LYS A 198 15.75 0.30 5.95
CA LYS A 198 14.77 1.40 5.92
C LYS A 198 15.31 2.70 6.53
N HIS A 199 16.62 2.82 6.60
CA HIS A 199 17.33 4.04 6.98
C HIS A 199 18.48 4.30 6.01
N GLY A 200 19.07 5.49 6.10
CA GLY A 200 20.22 5.84 5.26
C GLY A 200 21.43 4.93 5.53
N ILE A 201 22.15 4.57 4.49
CA ILE A 201 23.43 3.88 4.57
C ILE A 201 24.40 4.44 3.53
N SER A 202 25.67 4.60 3.87
CA SER A 202 26.68 4.96 2.88
C SER A 202 26.98 3.80 1.95
N THR A 203 27.51 4.09 0.76
CA THR A 203 28.02 3.05 -0.17
C THR A 203 29.04 2.14 0.51
N ASN A 204 30.04 2.69 1.21
CA ASN A 204 31.07 1.91 1.89
C ASN A 204 30.50 0.97 2.98
N GLU A 205 29.58 1.46 3.81
CA GLU A 205 28.91 0.63 4.82
C GLU A 205 28.10 -0.50 4.17
N LEU A 206 27.42 -0.23 3.06
CA LEU A 206 26.65 -1.23 2.33
C LEU A 206 27.57 -2.32 1.77
N TYR A 207 28.67 -1.96 1.12
CA TYR A 207 29.66 -2.92 0.61
C TYR A 207 30.22 -3.81 1.72
N ASN A 208 30.64 -3.18 2.82
CA ASN A 208 31.15 -3.89 3.99
C ASN A 208 30.09 -4.87 4.52
N LEU A 209 28.84 -4.44 4.68
CA LEU A 209 27.77 -5.33 5.16
C LEU A 209 27.52 -6.50 4.20
N LEU A 210 27.44 -6.24 2.90
CA LEU A 210 27.16 -7.25 1.87
C LEU A 210 28.27 -8.30 1.75
N SER A 211 29.53 -7.94 2.03
CA SER A 211 30.66 -8.88 2.03
C SER A 211 30.49 -10.04 3.03
N TYR A 212 29.69 -9.85 4.09
CA TYR A 212 29.40 -10.88 5.08
C TYR A 212 28.16 -11.74 4.74
N ILE A 213 27.45 -11.44 3.65
CA ILE A 213 26.14 -12.03 3.33
C ILE A 213 26.12 -12.61 1.90
N PRO A 214 26.96 -13.61 1.59
CA PRO A 214 27.05 -14.18 0.23
C PRO A 214 25.79 -14.95 -0.21
N GLN A 215 24.93 -15.35 0.72
CA GLN A 215 23.67 -16.08 0.44
C GLN A 215 22.49 -15.15 0.10
N LEU A 216 22.74 -13.84 0.00
CA LEU A 216 21.69 -12.85 -0.22
C LEU A 216 20.96 -13.08 -1.55
N ARG A 217 19.64 -13.16 -1.49
CA ARG A 217 18.75 -13.29 -2.65
C ARG A 217 18.01 -12.00 -2.97
N ARG A 218 17.62 -11.24 -1.93
CA ARG A 218 16.87 -9.99 -2.06
C ARG A 218 17.45 -8.89 -1.20
N LEU A 219 17.69 -7.73 -1.82
CA LEU A 219 18.16 -6.53 -1.17
C LEU A 219 17.17 -5.38 -1.38
N TYR A 220 16.77 -4.72 -0.30
CA TYR A 220 16.06 -3.45 -0.33
C TYR A 220 16.80 -2.41 0.52
N VAL A 221 17.08 -1.24 -0.05
CA VAL A 221 17.72 -0.12 0.67
C VAL A 221 16.98 1.17 0.35
N CYS A 222 16.42 1.82 1.37
CA CYS A 222 15.52 2.96 1.19
C CYS A 222 16.22 4.29 0.92
N TYR A 223 17.53 4.39 1.16
CA TYR A 223 18.30 5.62 0.96
C TYR A 223 19.79 5.33 1.01
N ILE A 224 20.49 5.47 -0.12
CA ILE A 224 21.95 5.34 -0.19
C ILE A 224 22.59 6.73 -0.26
N LEU A 225 23.63 6.93 0.55
CA LEU A 225 24.45 8.13 0.59
C LEU A 225 25.78 7.89 -0.12
N SER A 226 26.21 8.86 -0.92
CA SER A 226 27.58 8.87 -1.46
C SER A 226 28.56 9.02 -0.29
N SER A 227 29.56 8.14 -0.20
CA SER A 227 30.67 8.34 0.74
C SER A 227 31.47 9.58 0.36
N TRP A 228 31.88 10.37 1.35
CA TRP A 228 32.81 11.50 1.16
C TRP A 228 34.24 11.03 0.92
N THR A 229 34.54 9.81 1.36
CA THR A 229 35.84 9.17 1.26
C THR A 229 35.97 8.45 -0.08
N THR A 230 37.16 8.57 -0.70
CA THR A 230 37.55 7.82 -1.89
C THR A 230 37.27 6.34 -1.67
N TYR A 231 36.52 5.75 -2.60
CA TYR A 231 36.16 4.34 -2.65
C TYR A 231 37.36 3.48 -2.24
N ILE A 232 37.35 2.97 -1.01
CA ILE A 232 38.30 1.94 -0.62
C ILE A 232 37.77 0.70 -1.34
N LYS A 233 38.42 0.31 -2.45
CA LYS A 233 38.18 -0.96 -3.12
C LYS A 233 38.30 -2.06 -2.06
N SER A 234 37.18 -2.46 -1.50
CA SER A 234 37.08 -3.66 -0.70
C SER A 234 37.47 -4.83 -1.59
N SER A 235 38.04 -5.88 -1.00
CA SER A 235 38.33 -7.12 -1.71
C SER A 235 37.08 -7.55 -2.50
N PRO A 236 37.19 -7.85 -3.80
CA PRO A 236 36.03 -8.20 -4.61
C PRO A 236 35.34 -9.41 -4.00
N PHE A 237 34.05 -9.28 -3.70
CA PHE A 237 33.19 -10.37 -3.28
C PHE A 237 32.03 -10.49 -4.27
N VAL A 238 31.49 -11.70 -4.39
CA VAL A 238 30.40 -11.99 -5.32
C VAL A 238 29.16 -12.38 -4.53
N LEU A 239 28.00 -11.90 -4.97
CA LEU A 239 26.69 -12.29 -4.46
C LEU A 239 25.97 -13.19 -5.48
N PRO A 240 26.34 -14.49 -5.57
CA PRO A 240 25.90 -15.36 -6.67
C PRO A 240 24.39 -15.62 -6.70
N TYR A 241 23.71 -15.46 -5.56
CA TYR A 241 22.28 -15.73 -5.43
C TYR A 241 21.40 -14.47 -5.49
N LEU A 242 22.01 -13.28 -5.61
CA LEU A 242 21.28 -12.02 -5.57
C LEU A 242 20.49 -11.84 -6.87
N THR A 243 19.17 -11.92 -6.74
CA THR A 243 18.25 -11.88 -7.90
C THR A 243 17.37 -10.64 -7.89
N HIS A 244 17.09 -10.06 -6.72
CA HIS A 244 16.21 -8.90 -6.58
C HIS A 244 16.90 -7.77 -5.82
N VAL A 245 16.93 -6.59 -6.42
CA VAL A 245 17.54 -5.39 -5.85
C VAL A 245 16.57 -4.22 -5.98
N SER A 246 16.32 -3.52 -4.88
CA SER A 246 15.50 -2.32 -4.84
C SER A 246 16.21 -1.22 -4.06
N LEU A 247 16.57 -0.13 -4.73
CA LEU A 247 17.43 0.91 -4.14
C LEU A 247 16.81 2.30 -4.31
N ASP A 248 17.01 3.17 -3.31
CA ASP A 248 16.85 4.60 -3.45
C ASP A 248 18.23 5.27 -3.59
N LEU A 249 18.48 5.85 -4.75
CA LEU A 249 19.75 6.43 -5.20
C LEU A 249 19.71 7.97 -5.22
N SER A 250 18.85 8.59 -4.41
CA SER A 250 18.66 10.05 -4.35
C SER A 250 19.96 10.86 -4.19
N SER A 251 20.99 10.30 -3.54
CA SER A 251 22.29 10.96 -3.31
C SER A 251 23.47 10.30 -4.06
N ILE A 252 23.20 9.43 -5.03
CA ILE A 252 24.23 8.67 -5.76
C ILE A 252 24.25 9.10 -7.22
N SER A 253 25.42 9.49 -7.73
CA SER A 253 25.60 9.75 -9.17
C SER A 253 25.53 8.46 -9.97
N PHE A 254 25.16 8.56 -11.25
CA PHE A 254 25.05 7.41 -12.13
C PHE A 254 26.38 6.65 -12.24
N ALA A 255 27.51 7.36 -12.27
CA ALA A 255 28.84 6.75 -12.39
C ALA A 255 29.15 5.82 -11.20
N VAL A 256 28.83 6.26 -9.97
CA VAL A 256 29.01 5.43 -8.77
C VAL A 256 28.05 4.23 -8.80
N PHE A 257 26.80 4.44 -9.21
CA PHE A 257 25.84 3.34 -9.35
C PHE A 257 26.28 2.32 -10.43
N GLU A 258 26.86 2.78 -11.54
CA GLU A 258 27.40 1.94 -12.60
C GLU A 258 28.52 1.02 -12.08
N GLU A 259 29.41 1.54 -11.22
CA GLU A 259 30.41 0.72 -10.52
C GLU A 259 29.74 -0.32 -9.61
N MET A 260 28.67 0.03 -8.90
CA MET A 260 27.91 -0.93 -8.07
C MET A 260 27.29 -2.06 -8.89
N ILE A 261 26.80 -1.76 -10.10
CA ILE A 261 26.29 -2.77 -11.01
C ILE A 261 27.40 -3.74 -11.42
N ILE A 262 28.56 -3.22 -11.81
CA ILE A 262 29.69 -4.03 -12.26
C ILE A 262 30.19 -4.92 -11.12
N ASP A 263 30.38 -4.34 -9.94
CA ASP A 263 31.00 -5.03 -8.81
C ASP A 263 30.06 -6.04 -8.14
N ILE A 264 28.79 -5.68 -7.91
CA ILE A 264 27.89 -6.45 -7.05
C ILE A 264 26.63 -6.94 -7.79
N PHE A 265 26.00 -6.10 -8.60
CA PHE A 265 24.62 -6.35 -9.08
C PHE A 265 24.52 -6.98 -10.48
N HIS A 266 25.63 -7.45 -11.05
CA HIS A 266 25.68 -7.96 -12.43
C HIS A 266 24.82 -9.22 -12.68
N LEU A 267 24.45 -9.99 -11.64
CA LEU A 267 23.61 -11.21 -11.75
C LEU A 267 22.11 -10.97 -11.48
N VAL A 268 21.71 -9.72 -11.22
CA VAL A 268 20.35 -9.37 -10.82
C VAL A 268 19.34 -9.62 -11.94
N HIS A 269 18.17 -10.16 -11.57
CA HIS A 269 17.03 -10.39 -12.47
C HIS A 269 15.97 -9.30 -12.35
N VAL A 270 15.83 -8.69 -11.17
CA VAL A 270 14.84 -7.67 -10.87
C VAL A 270 15.54 -6.47 -10.25
N LEU A 271 15.52 -5.34 -10.96
CA LEU A 271 16.09 -4.08 -10.51
C LEU A 271 14.99 -3.02 -10.40
N HIS A 272 14.76 -2.54 -9.18
CA HIS A 272 13.92 -1.38 -8.92
C HIS A 272 14.77 -0.23 -8.38
N ILE A 273 14.67 0.93 -9.00
CA ILE A 273 15.44 2.11 -8.58
C ILE A 273 14.55 3.34 -8.44
N PHE A 274 14.72 4.02 -7.33
CA PHE A 274 14.07 5.27 -7.00
C PHE A 274 15.15 6.34 -6.87
N ILE A 275 14.99 7.47 -7.54
CA ILE A 275 15.98 8.54 -7.52
C ILE A 275 15.21 9.83 -7.26
N ARG A 276 15.25 10.37 -6.03
CA ARG A 276 14.54 11.61 -5.67
C ARG A 276 15.51 12.77 -5.53
N ASN A 277 15.13 13.95 -6.00
CA ASN A 277 15.92 15.19 -5.87
C ASN A 277 17.36 15.09 -6.44
N ASN A 278 17.60 14.19 -7.39
CA ASN A 278 18.91 14.03 -8.03
C ASN A 278 18.88 14.70 -9.41
N ASN A 279 19.83 15.59 -9.65
CA ASN A 279 19.93 16.35 -10.90
C ASN A 279 20.80 15.67 -11.96
N ASP A 280 21.38 14.50 -11.65
CA ASP A 280 22.19 13.74 -12.60
C ASP A 280 21.34 13.23 -13.78
N GLN A 281 21.50 13.89 -14.93
CA GLN A 281 20.78 13.58 -16.16
C GLN A 281 21.19 12.24 -16.79
N MET A 282 22.26 11.60 -16.29
CA MET A 282 22.67 10.29 -16.79
C MET A 282 21.66 9.20 -16.46
N TYR A 283 20.85 9.37 -15.40
CA TYR A 283 19.76 8.43 -15.08
C TYR A 283 18.64 8.40 -16.13
N VAL A 284 18.50 9.45 -16.95
CA VAL A 284 17.51 9.51 -18.04
C VAL A 284 18.15 9.32 -19.42
N ASN A 285 19.41 8.85 -19.48
CA ASN A 285 20.11 8.56 -20.72
C ASN A 285 19.89 7.10 -21.15
N ALA A 286 19.00 6.90 -22.12
CA ALA A 286 18.66 5.58 -22.65
C ALA A 286 19.89 4.80 -23.16
N ASN A 287 20.76 5.44 -23.94
CA ASN A 287 21.93 4.76 -24.52
C ASN A 287 22.88 4.24 -23.44
N ARG A 288 23.08 5.01 -22.36
CA ARG A 288 23.95 4.61 -21.25
C ARG A 288 23.36 3.42 -20.50
N TRP A 289 22.06 3.43 -20.23
CA TRP A 289 21.38 2.27 -19.64
C TRP A 289 21.43 1.04 -20.54
N GLU A 290 21.14 1.19 -21.84
CA GLU A 290 21.19 0.08 -22.80
C GLU A 290 22.58 -0.54 -22.84
N GLN A 291 23.64 0.27 -22.92
CA GLN A 291 25.03 -0.20 -22.87
C GLN A 291 25.34 -0.92 -21.55
N LEU A 292 24.94 -0.35 -20.41
CA LEU A 292 25.18 -0.95 -19.10
C LEU A 292 24.49 -2.31 -18.97
N ILE A 293 23.23 -2.41 -19.40
CA ILE A 293 22.44 -3.64 -19.32
C ILE A 293 23.02 -4.72 -20.23
N LEU A 294 23.32 -4.40 -21.49
CA LEU A 294 23.91 -5.36 -22.44
C LEU A 294 25.28 -5.85 -21.99
N SER A 295 26.08 -4.97 -21.39
CA SER A 295 27.45 -5.28 -20.98
C SER A 295 27.49 -6.08 -19.68
N HIS A 296 26.70 -5.68 -18.68
CA HIS A 296 26.89 -6.14 -17.29
C HIS A 296 25.65 -6.76 -16.63
N MET A 297 24.43 -6.60 -17.16
CA MET A 297 23.20 -7.11 -16.52
C MET A 297 22.41 -8.04 -17.45
N ARG A 298 23.06 -9.09 -17.96
CA ARG A 298 22.47 -9.98 -18.99
C ARG A 298 21.25 -10.78 -18.50
N ASN A 299 21.13 -10.98 -17.19
CA ASN A 299 20.02 -11.73 -16.59
C ASN A 299 18.82 -10.84 -16.22
N LEU A 300 18.89 -9.53 -16.48
CA LEU A 300 17.87 -8.58 -16.08
C LEU A 300 16.56 -8.82 -16.84
N CYS A 301 15.52 -9.20 -16.09
CA CYS A 301 14.19 -9.48 -16.60
C CYS A 301 13.20 -8.33 -16.31
N ILE A 302 13.34 -7.70 -15.14
CA ILE A 302 12.47 -6.61 -14.70
C ILE A 302 13.33 -5.39 -14.39
N PHE A 303 13.01 -4.28 -15.03
CA PHE A 303 13.68 -3.00 -14.83
C PHE A 303 12.66 -1.90 -14.57
N ASP A 304 12.56 -1.48 -13.32
CA ASP A 304 11.71 -0.37 -12.92
C ASP A 304 12.55 0.80 -12.42
N ILE A 305 12.39 1.96 -13.07
CA ILE A 305 12.99 3.23 -12.67
C ILE A 305 11.91 4.25 -12.29
N ARG A 306 12.20 5.08 -11.28
CA ARG A 306 11.47 6.32 -10.99
C ARG A 306 12.48 7.41 -10.61
N HIS A 307 12.65 8.40 -11.46
CA HIS A 307 13.54 9.54 -11.27
C HIS A 307 12.74 10.82 -11.14
N GLU A 308 12.93 11.55 -10.04
CA GLU A 308 12.26 12.80 -9.70
C GLU A 308 13.29 13.92 -9.60
N THR A 309 13.21 14.89 -10.51
CA THR A 309 14.08 16.06 -10.53
C THR A 309 13.29 17.32 -10.18
N TRP A 310 13.78 18.09 -9.21
CA TRP A 310 13.16 19.34 -8.79
C TRP A 310 14.03 20.53 -9.22
N SER A 311 13.46 21.43 -10.02
CA SER A 311 14.08 22.66 -10.47
C SER A 311 13.43 23.87 -9.79
N ARG A 312 14.24 24.76 -9.21
CA ARG A 312 13.78 26.07 -8.69
C ARG A 312 13.87 27.10 -9.83
N ASN A 313 12.74 27.74 -10.15
CA ASN A 313 12.62 28.86 -11.09
C ASN A 313 13.21 28.64 -12.49
N ILE A 314 12.43 28.05 -13.40
CA ILE A 314 12.61 28.33 -14.83
C ILE A 314 11.82 29.61 -15.11
N THR A 315 12.53 30.74 -15.25
CA THR A 315 11.98 31.95 -15.86
C THR A 315 11.42 31.59 -17.23
N THR A 316 10.22 32.09 -17.52
CA THR A 316 9.29 31.72 -18.59
C THR A 316 9.80 31.85 -20.03
N ASN A 317 11.09 32.12 -20.27
CA ASN A 317 11.63 32.39 -21.60
C ASN A 317 12.66 31.37 -22.12
N ASN A 318 13.06 30.37 -21.32
CA ASN A 318 13.85 29.24 -21.83
C ASN A 318 12.96 28.00 -21.96
N GLN A 319 12.03 28.05 -22.93
CA GLN A 319 11.50 26.87 -23.61
C GLN A 319 12.61 26.21 -24.43
N VAL A 320 13.73 25.85 -23.77
CA VAL A 320 14.68 24.91 -24.36
C VAL A 320 13.92 23.60 -24.44
N ILE A 321 13.47 23.30 -25.65
CA ILE A 321 13.18 21.98 -26.20
C ILE A 321 13.60 20.89 -25.21
N LEU A 322 12.69 20.53 -24.30
CA LEU A 322 12.84 19.33 -23.50
C LEU A 322 12.65 18.20 -24.51
N ASN A 323 13.73 17.82 -25.19
CA ASN A 323 13.83 16.54 -25.86
C ASN A 323 13.44 15.52 -24.80
N THR A 324 12.21 15.03 -24.90
CA THR A 324 11.59 14.16 -23.93
C THR A 324 12.46 12.91 -23.81
N PRO A 325 13.15 12.65 -22.68
CA PRO A 325 13.99 11.46 -22.54
C PRO A 325 13.27 10.18 -22.97
N THR A 326 11.95 10.11 -22.82
CA THR A 326 11.09 8.99 -23.29
C THR A 326 11.27 8.64 -24.76
N ASP A 327 11.51 9.60 -25.66
CA ASP A 327 11.67 9.31 -27.09
C ASP A 327 12.90 8.44 -27.35
N LYS A 328 13.91 8.54 -26.48
CA LYS A 328 15.13 7.73 -26.55
C LYS A 328 14.95 6.32 -25.99
N PHE A 329 13.91 6.07 -25.20
CA PHE A 329 13.56 4.74 -24.67
C PHE A 329 12.57 3.98 -25.57
N THR A 330 12.62 4.21 -26.89
CA THR A 330 11.70 3.59 -27.87
C THR A 330 12.39 2.61 -28.82
N SER A 331 13.69 2.38 -28.69
CA SER A 331 14.43 1.40 -29.52
C SER A 331 13.87 -0.02 -29.37
N SER A 332 14.22 -0.90 -30.33
CA SER A 332 13.84 -2.31 -30.29
C SER A 332 14.28 -2.99 -28.98
N PHE A 333 15.45 -2.60 -28.45
CA PHE A 333 15.95 -3.08 -27.17
C PHE A 333 14.93 -2.97 -26.01
N TRP A 334 14.26 -1.81 -25.88
CA TRP A 334 13.28 -1.54 -24.83
C TRP A 334 11.94 -2.22 -25.10
N SER A 335 11.44 -2.09 -26.33
CA SER A 335 10.12 -2.59 -26.73
C SER A 335 10.05 -4.12 -26.76
N GLU A 336 11.10 -4.81 -27.20
CA GLU A 336 11.19 -6.28 -27.18
C GLU A 336 11.21 -6.84 -25.75
N ARG A 337 11.81 -6.10 -24.80
CA ARG A 337 11.81 -6.44 -23.37
C ARG A 337 10.55 -6.01 -22.64
N GLN A 338 9.61 -5.38 -23.35
CA GLN A 338 8.37 -4.84 -22.78
C GLN A 338 8.62 -3.84 -21.64
N TRP A 339 9.73 -3.10 -21.70
CA TRP A 339 10.03 -2.03 -20.76
C TRP A 339 9.61 -0.71 -21.37
N PHE A 340 8.61 -0.08 -20.76
CA PHE A 340 8.03 1.17 -21.25
C PHE A 340 8.24 2.26 -20.22
N PHE A 341 8.30 3.51 -20.68
CA PHE A 341 8.60 4.65 -19.82
C PHE A 341 7.67 5.82 -20.14
N THR A 342 7.39 6.62 -19.13
CA THR A 342 6.64 7.86 -19.25
C THR A 342 7.35 8.97 -18.49
N GLN A 343 6.97 10.20 -18.81
CA GLN A 343 7.42 11.38 -18.10
C GLN A 343 6.21 12.20 -17.68
N GLN A 344 6.24 12.70 -16.46
CA GLN A 344 5.22 13.54 -15.86
C GLN A 344 5.85 14.85 -15.39
N PHE A 345 5.11 15.94 -15.52
CA PHE A 345 5.56 17.27 -15.10
C PHE A 345 4.58 17.83 -14.08
N ILE A 346 5.07 18.04 -12.86
CA ILE A 346 4.31 18.59 -11.74
C ILE A 346 4.85 19.99 -11.47
N GLN A 347 4.00 21.00 -11.57
CA GLN A 347 4.36 22.38 -11.25
C GLN A 347 3.79 22.76 -9.88
N GLU A 348 4.68 23.04 -8.91
CA GLU A 348 4.37 23.62 -7.61
C GLU A 348 4.84 25.08 -7.55
N ARG A 349 4.24 25.91 -6.68
CA ARG A 349 4.32 27.40 -6.67
C ARG A 349 5.69 27.99 -7.05
N ASP A 350 6.78 27.42 -6.53
CA ASP A 350 8.17 27.89 -6.76
C ASP A 350 9.10 26.80 -7.31
N ARG A 351 8.56 25.63 -7.69
CA ARG A 351 9.36 24.48 -8.12
C ARG A 351 8.66 23.67 -9.21
N ASN A 352 9.42 23.31 -10.23
CA ASN A 352 8.99 22.34 -11.23
C ASN A 352 9.58 20.97 -10.87
N CYS A 353 8.74 19.96 -10.75
CA CYS A 353 9.13 18.57 -10.61
C CYS A 353 8.92 17.83 -11.94
N THR A 354 9.96 17.16 -12.41
CA THR A 354 9.87 16.24 -13.54
C THR A 354 10.04 14.84 -13.01
N ILE A 355 9.07 13.95 -13.28
CA ILE A 355 9.10 12.55 -12.90
C ILE A 355 9.23 11.70 -14.16
N PHE A 356 10.36 11.05 -14.34
CA PHE A 356 10.55 10.00 -15.34
C PHE A 356 10.34 8.64 -14.67
N CYS A 357 9.46 7.80 -15.21
CA CYS A 357 9.23 6.48 -14.62
C CYS A 357 8.91 5.39 -15.63
N SER A 358 9.30 4.18 -15.27
CA SER A 358 8.84 2.95 -15.89
C SER A 358 7.33 2.78 -15.73
N ILE A 359 6.68 2.37 -16.81
CA ILE A 359 5.28 1.97 -16.85
C ILE A 359 5.21 0.50 -17.25
N ASP A 360 4.32 -0.22 -16.60
CA ASP A 360 4.04 -1.61 -16.96
C ASP A 360 2.59 -1.69 -17.45
N PRO A 361 2.37 -1.44 -18.75
CA PRO A 361 1.03 -1.42 -19.33
C PRO A 361 0.39 -2.81 -19.36
N TYR A 362 1.15 -3.89 -19.16
CA TYR A 362 0.66 -5.28 -19.28
C TYR A 362 0.50 -5.98 -17.92
N ARG A 363 1.17 -5.56 -16.85
CA ARG A 363 0.94 -6.08 -15.48
C ARG A 363 0.04 -5.22 -14.62
N ARG A 364 -0.13 -3.92 -14.89
CA ARG A 364 -0.95 -3.04 -14.03
C ARG A 364 -2.41 -3.00 -14.50
N GLN A 365 -3.33 -3.52 -13.67
CA GLN A 365 -4.79 -3.36 -13.83
C GLN A 365 -5.27 -1.89 -13.67
N TYR A 366 -4.35 -0.99 -13.31
CA TYR A 366 -4.60 0.38 -12.89
C TYR A 366 -3.72 1.36 -13.67
N TYR A 367 -4.34 2.33 -14.35
CA TYR A 367 -3.68 3.35 -15.16
C TYR A 367 -4.09 4.76 -14.68
N THR A 368 -3.12 5.66 -14.49
CA THR A 368 -3.36 7.04 -14.03
C THR A 368 -2.86 8.04 -15.07
N LEU A 369 -3.75 8.93 -15.52
CA LEU A 369 -3.43 10.10 -16.32
C LEU A 369 -3.16 11.29 -15.37
N CYS A 370 -1.98 11.90 -15.48
CA CYS A 370 -1.64 13.15 -14.81
C CYS A 370 -0.97 14.10 -15.84
N LYS A 371 -1.32 15.40 -15.82
CA LYS A 371 -0.70 16.52 -16.58
C LYS A 371 0.83 16.33 -16.74
N GLN A 372 1.51 16.54 -17.86
CA GLN A 372 1.40 17.53 -18.94
C GLN A 372 2.06 16.94 -20.21
N ILE A 373 1.29 16.40 -21.16
CA ILE A 373 1.80 16.07 -22.49
C ILE A 373 1.52 17.27 -23.39
N HIS A 374 2.56 17.83 -24.00
CA HIS A 374 2.40 18.83 -25.05
C HIS A 374 1.65 18.14 -26.22
N PRO A 375 0.56 18.70 -26.78
CA PRO A 375 -0.25 18.02 -27.79
C PRO A 375 0.53 17.55 -29.04
N ALA A 376 1.74 18.06 -29.26
CA ALA A 376 2.61 17.69 -30.36
C ALA A 376 3.31 16.31 -30.20
N THR A 377 3.51 15.78 -28.99
CA THR A 377 4.31 14.55 -28.79
C THR A 377 3.51 13.24 -28.83
N CYS A 378 2.18 13.27 -28.78
CA CYS A 378 1.35 12.08 -28.97
C CYS A 378 0.80 11.89 -30.39
N LEU A 379 1.03 12.84 -31.30
CA LEU A 379 0.48 12.79 -32.65
C LEU A 379 1.09 11.69 -33.54
N ASN A 380 2.18 11.04 -33.11
CA ASN A 380 2.88 10.00 -33.89
C ASN A 380 2.75 8.57 -33.37
N SER A 381 2.15 8.31 -32.20
CA SER A 381 1.90 6.93 -31.76
C SER A 381 0.58 6.43 -32.33
N LYS A 382 0.65 5.79 -33.51
CA LYS A 382 -0.47 5.02 -34.06
C LYS A 382 -0.96 4.03 -33.00
N LYS A 383 -2.20 4.22 -32.54
CA LYS A 383 -3.08 3.24 -31.84
C LYS A 383 -2.34 2.29 -30.88
N THR A 384 -1.90 2.78 -29.73
CA THR A 384 -1.61 1.91 -28.59
C THR A 384 -2.93 1.39 -28.01
N HIS A 385 -3.28 0.16 -28.37
CA HIS A 385 -4.47 -0.53 -27.84
C HIS A 385 -4.19 -1.01 -26.39
N LEU A 386 -4.63 -0.24 -25.40
CA LEU A 386 -4.47 -0.56 -23.97
C LEU A 386 -5.59 -1.50 -23.49
N GLN A 387 -5.65 -2.72 -24.04
CA GLN A 387 -6.71 -3.69 -23.77
C GLN A 387 -6.66 -4.29 -22.35
N SER A 388 -5.53 -4.21 -21.64
CA SER A 388 -5.34 -4.76 -20.30
C SER A 388 -5.88 -3.86 -19.17
N VAL A 389 -6.18 -2.59 -19.45
CA VAL A 389 -6.54 -1.62 -18.41
C VAL A 389 -7.97 -1.84 -17.94
N GLN A 390 -8.13 -2.13 -16.64
CA GLN A 390 -9.44 -2.31 -16.00
C GLN A 390 -9.85 -1.10 -15.16
N HIS A 391 -8.89 -0.33 -14.66
CA HIS A 391 -9.12 0.88 -13.86
C HIS A 391 -8.39 2.08 -14.46
N LEU A 392 -9.14 3.09 -14.90
CA LEU A 392 -8.65 4.37 -15.37
C LEU A 392 -8.82 5.45 -14.28
N ARG A 393 -7.78 6.23 -14.01
CA ARG A 393 -7.84 7.41 -13.15
C ARG A 393 -7.46 8.67 -13.94
N ILE A 394 -8.28 9.72 -13.82
CA ILE A 394 -8.10 11.03 -14.46
C ILE A 394 -8.06 12.09 -13.38
N ASP A 395 -7.02 12.92 -13.40
CA ASP A 395 -6.76 13.92 -12.37
C ASP A 395 -6.96 15.37 -12.89
N ASN A 396 -7.16 15.59 -14.20
CA ASN A 396 -7.37 16.93 -14.78
C ASN A 396 -8.30 16.98 -16.03
N GLU A 397 -9.03 18.09 -16.21
CA GLU A 397 -9.94 18.34 -17.34
C GLU A 397 -9.23 18.46 -18.72
N ASN A 398 -7.97 18.88 -18.74
CA ASN A 398 -7.20 19.02 -19.99
C ASN A 398 -6.67 17.67 -20.53
N GLU A 399 -6.76 16.60 -19.74
CA GLU A 399 -6.32 15.24 -20.12
C GLU A 399 -7.34 14.54 -21.04
N ILE A 400 -8.53 15.12 -21.21
CA ILE A 400 -9.68 14.54 -21.89
C ILE A 400 -9.67 14.86 -23.40
N ILE A 401 -8.85 15.84 -23.84
CA ILE A 401 -8.90 16.40 -25.19
C ILE A 401 -8.45 15.39 -26.27
N ASP A 402 -7.75 14.31 -25.89
CA ASP A 402 -7.30 13.25 -26.80
C ASP A 402 -7.74 11.84 -26.37
N CYS A 403 -8.99 11.63 -25.93
CA CYS A 403 -9.56 10.29 -25.78
C CYS A 403 -9.76 9.53 -27.11
N LYS A 404 -8.84 9.68 -28.07
CA LYS A 404 -8.59 8.77 -29.20
C LYS A 404 -8.03 7.41 -28.75
N TYR A 405 -7.67 7.26 -27.47
CA TYR A 405 -7.24 5.99 -26.88
C TYR A 405 -8.45 5.10 -26.55
N TYR A 406 -8.54 3.96 -27.22
CA TYR A 406 -9.55 2.94 -26.95
C TYR A 406 -9.19 2.22 -25.65
N PHE A 407 -9.98 2.41 -24.59
CA PHE A 407 -9.92 1.64 -23.35
C PHE A 407 -11.10 0.65 -23.29
N PRO A 408 -11.13 -0.37 -24.16
CA PRO A 408 -12.32 -1.21 -24.34
C PRO A 408 -12.69 -2.01 -23.08
N ASN A 409 -11.76 -2.22 -22.15
CA ASN A 409 -11.95 -3.11 -21.01
C ASN A 409 -11.95 -2.38 -19.65
N VAL A 410 -12.03 -1.05 -19.64
CA VAL A 410 -12.10 -0.29 -18.38
C VAL A 410 -13.46 -0.50 -17.72
N THR A 411 -13.42 -1.04 -16.50
CA THR A 411 -14.58 -1.29 -15.64
C THR A 411 -14.70 -0.27 -14.51
N THR A 412 -13.61 0.42 -14.17
CA THR A 412 -13.56 1.41 -13.08
C THR A 412 -12.97 2.72 -13.55
N LEU A 413 -13.67 3.83 -13.31
CA LEU A 413 -13.20 5.18 -13.61
C LEU A 413 -13.14 6.01 -12.32
N THR A 414 -11.94 6.53 -12.00
CA THR A 414 -11.74 7.49 -10.92
C THR A 414 -11.47 8.87 -11.49
N LEU A 415 -12.26 9.85 -11.08
CA LEU A 415 -12.10 11.26 -11.41
C LEU A 415 -11.72 12.00 -10.13
N GLU A 416 -10.43 12.29 -9.94
CA GLU A 416 -9.98 13.13 -8.85
C GLU A 416 -9.79 14.55 -9.34
N ASN A 417 -10.19 15.51 -8.50
CA ASN A 417 -9.87 16.90 -8.71
C ASN A 417 -8.97 17.27 -7.53
N SER A 418 -7.66 17.33 -7.78
CA SER A 418 -6.66 17.60 -6.75
C SER A 418 -6.84 19.02 -6.23
N LEU A 419 -7.59 19.16 -5.14
CA LEU A 419 -7.80 20.42 -4.42
C LEU A 419 -6.56 20.85 -3.62
N SER A 420 -5.43 20.15 -3.73
CA SER A 420 -4.20 20.48 -2.99
C SER A 420 -3.52 21.78 -3.44
N CYS A 421 -3.94 22.40 -4.55
CA CYS A 421 -3.41 23.71 -4.98
C CYS A 421 -4.43 24.83 -4.72
N THR A 422 -4.46 25.31 -3.49
CA THR A 422 -4.98 26.66 -3.22
C THR A 422 -4.18 27.67 -4.07
N LEU A 423 -4.88 28.43 -4.93
CA LEU A 423 -4.45 29.66 -5.66
C LEU A 423 -4.30 29.63 -7.19
N ILE A 424 -4.66 28.57 -7.90
CA ILE A 424 -4.97 28.71 -9.33
C ILE A 424 -6.35 28.13 -9.56
N LYS A 425 -7.21 28.86 -10.29
CA LYS A 425 -8.49 28.36 -10.81
C LYS A 425 -8.20 27.14 -11.69
N SER A 426 -7.96 25.97 -11.11
CA SER A 426 -8.04 24.71 -11.83
C SER A 426 -9.46 24.66 -12.36
N ARG A 427 -9.59 24.64 -13.69
CA ARG A 427 -10.90 24.47 -14.29
C ARG A 427 -11.38 23.10 -13.84
N SER A 428 -12.34 23.16 -12.93
CA SER A 428 -13.15 22.04 -12.49
C SER A 428 -13.53 21.16 -13.67
N LEU A 429 -13.37 19.85 -13.53
CA LEU A 429 -13.77 18.89 -14.57
C LEU A 429 -15.23 19.13 -14.96
N SER A 430 -15.47 19.64 -16.17
CA SER A 430 -16.81 20.01 -16.61
C SER A 430 -17.66 18.76 -16.83
N LEU A 431 -18.92 18.81 -16.39
CA LEU A 431 -19.84 17.68 -16.52
C LEU A 431 -20.01 17.21 -17.97
N THR A 432 -19.98 18.15 -18.91
CA THR A 432 -20.04 17.88 -20.36
C THR A 432 -18.92 16.94 -20.80
N LYS A 433 -17.71 17.07 -20.26
CA LYS A 433 -16.59 16.18 -20.57
C LYS A 433 -16.69 14.83 -19.87
N ILE A 434 -17.26 14.78 -18.66
CA ILE A 434 -17.56 13.49 -17.99
C ILE A 434 -18.52 12.68 -18.87
N ILE A 435 -19.59 13.32 -19.36
CA ILE A 435 -20.56 12.70 -20.27
C ILE A 435 -19.85 12.22 -21.54
N GLU A 436 -18.94 13.02 -22.09
CA GLU A 436 -18.15 12.63 -23.27
C GLU A 436 -17.27 11.40 -23.02
N ILE A 437 -16.58 11.30 -21.87
CA ILE A 437 -15.80 10.10 -21.50
C ILE A 437 -16.71 8.87 -21.42
N LEU A 438 -17.84 9.01 -20.73
CA LEU A 438 -18.79 7.92 -20.52
C LEU A 438 -19.38 7.42 -21.84
N ARG A 439 -19.51 8.29 -22.84
CA ARG A 439 -19.93 7.91 -24.20
C ARG A 439 -18.98 6.91 -24.85
N PHE A 440 -17.68 6.99 -24.57
CA PHE A 440 -16.65 6.14 -25.18
C PHE A 440 -16.25 4.93 -24.31
N THR A 441 -16.84 4.77 -23.12
CA THR A 441 -16.43 3.77 -22.13
C THR A 441 -17.62 2.91 -21.69
N SER A 442 -18.09 2.07 -22.61
CA SER A 442 -19.34 1.29 -22.48
C SER A 442 -19.34 0.24 -21.35
N TYR A 443 -18.17 -0.14 -20.82
CA TYR A 443 -18.03 -1.22 -19.83
C TYR A 443 -17.80 -0.73 -18.39
N ILE A 444 -17.82 0.59 -18.14
CA ILE A 444 -17.67 1.12 -16.78
C ILE A 444 -18.83 0.64 -15.91
N ARG A 445 -18.47 -0.01 -14.81
CA ARG A 445 -19.39 -0.42 -13.73
C ARG A 445 -19.23 0.45 -12.49
N THR A 446 -18.04 0.99 -12.26
CA THR A 446 -17.71 1.77 -11.06
C THR A 446 -17.20 3.15 -11.41
N LEU A 447 -17.81 4.17 -10.81
CA LEU A 447 -17.44 5.58 -10.96
C LEU A 447 -17.09 6.19 -9.59
N ILE A 448 -15.89 6.75 -9.45
CA ILE A 448 -15.38 7.30 -8.20
C ILE A 448 -15.01 8.77 -8.39
N PHE A 449 -15.54 9.65 -7.54
CA PHE A 449 -15.26 11.08 -7.54
C PHE A 449 -14.46 11.48 -6.31
N GLY A 450 -13.29 12.11 -6.52
CA GLY A 450 -12.47 12.68 -5.45
C GLY A 450 -13.10 13.91 -4.81
N SER A 451 -13.42 14.92 -5.62
CA SER A 451 -14.23 16.07 -5.23
C SER A 451 -15.08 16.49 -6.42
N MET A 452 -16.34 16.90 -6.20
CA MET A 452 -17.27 17.28 -7.28
C MET A 452 -17.24 18.78 -7.56
N PRO A 453 -16.65 19.24 -8.69
CA PRO A 453 -16.50 20.65 -8.91
C PRO A 453 -17.57 21.13 -9.90
N LEU A 454 -18.83 21.04 -9.49
CA LEU A 454 -19.98 21.50 -10.28
C LEU A 454 -20.44 22.87 -9.78
N TYR A 455 -19.66 23.91 -10.08
CA TYR A 455 -20.03 25.28 -9.78
C TYR A 455 -20.59 25.96 -11.04
N GLY A 456 -21.73 26.67 -10.90
CA GLY A 456 -22.31 27.49 -11.98
C GLY A 456 -23.00 26.72 -13.11
N VAL A 457 -23.35 25.46 -12.89
CA VAL A 457 -23.98 24.60 -13.91
C VAL A 457 -25.50 24.64 -13.83
N ASN A 458 -26.17 24.92 -14.95
CA ASN A 458 -27.63 24.75 -15.06
C ASN A 458 -27.98 23.29 -15.34
N TYR A 459 -28.34 22.56 -14.28
CA TYR A 459 -28.64 21.12 -14.32
C TYR A 459 -29.77 20.75 -15.30
N LYS A 460 -30.81 21.59 -15.39
CA LYS A 460 -31.96 21.33 -16.27
C LYS A 460 -31.56 21.36 -17.75
N SER A 461 -30.72 22.32 -18.14
CA SER A 461 -30.23 22.39 -19.53
C SER A 461 -29.34 21.22 -19.91
N ILE A 462 -28.61 20.62 -18.96
CA ILE A 462 -27.74 19.47 -19.25
C ILE A 462 -28.54 18.18 -19.40
N GLN A 463 -29.57 17.97 -18.59
CA GLN A 463 -30.45 16.81 -18.72
C GLN A 463 -31.20 16.78 -20.06
N GLN A 464 -31.41 17.95 -20.69
CA GLN A 464 -32.00 18.07 -22.02
C GLN A 464 -31.00 17.83 -23.15
N ASN A 465 -29.70 17.68 -22.87
CA ASN A 465 -28.68 17.43 -23.88
C ASN A 465 -28.82 16.00 -24.44
N GLN A 466 -28.83 15.85 -25.76
CA GLN A 466 -28.93 14.54 -26.42
C GLN A 466 -27.82 13.58 -26.01
N THR A 467 -26.59 14.06 -25.80
CA THR A 467 -25.47 13.24 -25.36
C THR A 467 -25.67 12.75 -23.92
N PHE A 468 -26.26 13.57 -23.05
CA PHE A 468 -26.61 13.14 -21.69
C PHE A 468 -27.64 12.01 -21.73
N GLN A 469 -28.70 12.17 -22.52
CA GLN A 469 -29.75 11.15 -22.67
C GLN A 469 -29.21 9.85 -23.26
N LEU A 470 -28.35 9.95 -24.29
CA LEU A 470 -27.68 8.80 -24.87
C LEU A 470 -26.87 8.05 -23.80
N VAL A 471 -25.97 8.75 -23.10
CA VAL A 471 -25.11 8.16 -22.08
C VAL A 471 -25.94 7.56 -20.95
N SER A 472 -26.96 8.27 -20.47
CA SER A 472 -27.87 7.81 -19.42
C SER A 472 -28.55 6.49 -19.78
N ASN A 473 -29.00 6.36 -21.02
CA ASN A 473 -29.66 5.13 -21.50
C ASN A 473 -28.69 3.97 -21.75
N THR A 474 -27.43 4.25 -22.09
CA THR A 474 -26.47 3.22 -22.53
C THR A 474 -25.48 2.76 -21.47
N ASN A 475 -25.21 3.55 -20.43
CA ASN A 475 -24.19 3.19 -19.45
C ASN A 475 -24.60 2.02 -18.54
N MET A 476 -23.60 1.28 -18.05
CA MET A 476 -23.77 0.08 -17.21
C MET A 476 -23.30 0.34 -15.76
N ILE A 477 -23.30 1.59 -15.32
CA ILE A 477 -22.72 1.98 -14.04
C ILE A 477 -23.64 1.53 -12.91
N THR A 478 -23.12 0.65 -12.05
CA THR A 478 -23.84 0.13 -10.87
C THR A 478 -23.30 0.71 -9.57
N ASN A 479 -22.04 1.16 -9.55
CA ASN A 479 -21.36 1.63 -8.35
C ASN A 479 -20.95 3.09 -8.52
N VAL A 480 -21.38 3.96 -7.62
CA VAL A 480 -20.98 5.37 -7.61
C VAL A 480 -20.47 5.75 -6.23
N THR A 481 -19.29 6.37 -6.18
CA THR A 481 -18.66 6.82 -4.95
C THR A 481 -18.34 8.30 -5.03
N PHE A 482 -18.81 9.08 -4.07
CA PHE A 482 -18.45 10.48 -3.86
C PHE A 482 -17.59 10.58 -2.60
N LYS A 483 -16.29 10.88 -2.74
CA LYS A 483 -15.40 11.00 -1.57
C LYS A 483 -15.65 12.29 -0.79
N GLN A 484 -15.97 13.40 -1.45
CA GLN A 484 -16.22 14.72 -0.84
C GLN A 484 -17.16 15.62 -1.68
N GLY A 485 -17.84 16.58 -1.05
CA GLY A 485 -18.51 17.71 -1.70
C GLY A 485 -19.76 17.39 -2.52
N CYS A 486 -20.50 16.35 -2.13
CA CYS A 486 -21.78 15.98 -2.78
C CYS A 486 -22.92 16.82 -2.20
N THR A 487 -23.75 17.40 -3.06
CA THR A 487 -24.98 18.14 -2.68
C THR A 487 -26.19 17.47 -3.34
N LEU A 488 -27.41 17.76 -2.87
CA LEU A 488 -28.63 17.16 -3.42
C LEU A 488 -28.75 17.32 -4.94
N ASN A 489 -28.53 18.53 -5.46
CA ASN A 489 -28.64 18.81 -6.89
C ASN A 489 -27.62 18.01 -7.72
N LYS A 490 -26.40 17.85 -7.20
CA LYS A 490 -25.37 17.03 -7.85
C LYS A 490 -25.77 15.56 -7.84
N LEU A 491 -26.28 15.05 -6.72
CA LEU A 491 -26.74 13.68 -6.61
C LEU A 491 -27.91 13.38 -7.56
N GLN A 492 -28.92 14.25 -7.61
CA GLN A 492 -30.07 14.11 -8.50
C GLN A 492 -29.65 13.99 -9.97
N LEU A 493 -28.70 14.82 -10.37
CA LEU A 493 -28.13 14.78 -11.72
C LEU A 493 -27.43 13.45 -12.02
N PHE A 494 -26.64 12.92 -11.08
CA PHE A 494 -25.92 11.65 -11.27
C PHE A 494 -26.82 10.43 -11.21
N VAL A 495 -27.87 10.46 -10.39
CA VAL A 495 -28.92 9.44 -10.39
C VAL A 495 -29.66 9.44 -11.74
N ALA A 496 -29.90 10.61 -12.34
CA ALA A 496 -30.44 10.69 -13.69
C ALA A 496 -29.43 10.27 -14.78
N LEU A 497 -28.13 10.48 -14.57
CA LEU A 497 -27.09 10.05 -15.50
C LEU A 497 -26.82 8.54 -15.41
N CYS A 498 -26.96 7.93 -14.24
CA CYS A 498 -26.68 6.52 -13.99
C CYS A 498 -27.93 5.85 -13.41
N PRO A 499 -28.97 5.59 -14.22
CA PRO A 499 -30.24 5.06 -13.72
C PRO A 499 -30.14 3.65 -13.12
N ARG A 500 -29.02 2.93 -13.35
CA ARG A 500 -28.79 1.54 -12.90
C ARG A 500 -27.94 1.44 -11.62
N ILE A 501 -27.78 2.52 -10.86
CA ILE A 501 -27.02 2.51 -9.62
C ILE A 501 -27.62 1.50 -8.63
N GLN A 502 -26.78 0.58 -8.17
CA GLN A 502 -27.07 -0.40 -7.13
C GLN A 502 -26.34 -0.07 -5.82
N TYR A 503 -25.14 0.50 -5.90
CA TYR A 503 -24.31 0.79 -4.73
C TYR A 503 -23.85 2.24 -4.77
N LEU A 504 -24.23 3.01 -3.75
CA LEU A 504 -23.87 4.41 -3.61
C LEU A 504 -23.03 4.61 -2.34
N THR A 505 -21.88 5.26 -2.46
CA THR A 505 -21.04 5.66 -1.31
C THR A 505 -20.93 7.18 -1.24
N LEU A 506 -21.24 7.75 -0.08
CA LEU A 506 -21.16 9.19 0.22
C LEU A 506 -20.12 9.44 1.32
N GLY A 507 -19.21 10.37 1.07
CA GLY A 507 -18.11 10.72 1.96
C GLY A 507 -18.44 11.77 3.04
N HIS A 508 -17.41 12.18 3.77
CA HIS A 508 -17.51 12.96 5.02
C HIS A 508 -17.99 14.41 4.85
N ASP A 509 -17.81 15.02 3.67
CA ASP A 509 -18.20 16.41 3.36
C ASP A 509 -19.45 16.49 2.47
N THR A 510 -20.48 15.71 2.79
CA THR A 510 -21.75 15.73 2.04
C THR A 510 -22.68 16.76 2.68
N GLU A 511 -22.94 17.86 1.98
CA GLU A 511 -23.90 18.89 2.40
C GLU A 511 -25.33 18.38 2.19
N ASP A 512 -26.27 18.81 3.03
CA ASP A 512 -27.70 18.47 2.94
C ASP A 512 -28.00 16.96 2.95
N LEU A 513 -27.25 16.19 3.77
CA LEU A 513 -27.37 14.73 3.82
C LEU A 513 -28.80 14.26 4.12
N GLU A 514 -29.55 14.99 4.96
CA GLU A 514 -30.96 14.73 5.25
C GLU A 514 -31.83 14.77 3.98
N SER A 515 -31.69 15.83 3.18
CA SER A 515 -32.41 16.00 1.91
C SER A 515 -31.99 14.95 0.88
N ILE A 516 -30.71 14.56 0.88
CA ILE A 516 -30.20 13.46 0.06
C ILE A 516 -30.85 12.13 0.43
N VAL A 517 -30.89 11.78 1.72
CA VAL A 517 -31.51 10.54 2.20
C VAL A 517 -32.99 10.52 1.86
N ARG A 518 -33.72 11.63 2.10
CA ARG A 518 -35.12 11.76 1.68
C ARG A 518 -35.30 11.49 0.19
N PHE A 519 -34.46 12.08 -0.66
CA PHE A 519 -34.53 11.90 -2.11
C PHE A 519 -34.28 10.44 -2.54
N LEU A 520 -33.29 9.78 -1.93
CA LEU A 520 -32.91 8.40 -2.27
C LEU A 520 -33.96 7.37 -1.83
N LEU A 521 -34.54 7.56 -0.63
CA LEU A 521 -35.48 6.61 -0.03
C LEU A 521 -36.96 6.90 -0.35
N LYS A 522 -37.27 7.98 -1.08
CA LYS A 522 -38.66 8.31 -1.44
C LYS A 522 -39.25 7.27 -2.39
N LYS A 523 -40.34 6.64 -1.97
CA LYS A 523 -41.07 5.51 -2.58
C LYS A 523 -41.57 5.68 -4.04
N ARG A 524 -41.25 6.79 -4.73
CA ARG A 524 -41.68 7.10 -6.10
C ARG A 524 -40.55 7.53 -7.04
N ASN A 525 -39.30 7.34 -6.64
CA ASN A 525 -38.16 7.72 -7.47
C ASN A 525 -37.77 6.53 -8.38
N GLU A 526 -38.27 6.52 -9.61
CA GLU A 526 -37.97 5.45 -10.59
C GLU A 526 -36.46 5.30 -10.84
N ASN A 527 -35.71 6.40 -10.73
CA ASN A 527 -34.27 6.43 -10.94
C ASN A 527 -33.45 5.81 -9.78
N THR A 528 -34.05 5.51 -8.63
CA THR A 528 -33.38 4.82 -7.52
C THR A 528 -33.93 3.41 -7.27
N SER A 529 -34.79 2.90 -8.17
CA SER A 529 -35.40 1.58 -8.04
C SER A 529 -34.41 0.41 -7.95
N HIS A 530 -33.23 0.56 -8.54
CA HIS A 530 -32.14 -0.43 -8.52
C HIS A 530 -31.21 -0.32 -7.30
N LEU A 531 -31.38 0.68 -6.44
CA LEU A 531 -30.46 0.97 -5.35
C LEU A 531 -30.55 -0.10 -4.26
N CYS A 532 -29.52 -0.94 -4.13
CA CYS A 532 -29.45 -1.99 -3.12
C CYS A 532 -28.75 -1.53 -1.84
N SER A 533 -27.78 -0.61 -1.94
CA SER A 533 -26.94 -0.22 -0.81
C SER A 533 -26.55 1.24 -0.85
N ILE A 534 -26.67 1.92 0.29
CA ILE A 534 -26.11 3.25 0.52
C ILE A 534 -25.11 3.16 1.67
N ARG A 535 -23.88 3.59 1.44
CA ARG A 535 -22.82 3.69 2.44
C ARG A 535 -22.53 5.16 2.72
N LEU A 536 -22.63 5.55 3.98
CA LEU A 536 -22.22 6.87 4.47
C LEU A 536 -20.93 6.72 5.26
N VAL A 537 -19.87 7.42 4.84
CA VAL A 537 -18.51 7.26 5.38
C VAL A 537 -18.21 8.31 6.45
N SER A 538 -17.67 7.88 7.59
CA SER A 538 -17.17 8.76 8.66
C SER A 538 -18.19 9.76 9.23
N THR A 539 -19.45 9.34 9.37
CA THR A 539 -20.51 10.20 9.91
C THR A 539 -20.37 10.41 11.42
N CYS A 540 -20.48 11.66 11.88
CA CYS A 540 -20.51 12.03 13.30
C CYS A 540 -21.59 11.23 14.07
N PRO A 541 -21.35 10.79 15.33
CA PRO A 541 -22.33 10.04 16.11
C PRO A 541 -23.71 10.72 16.23
N PHE A 542 -23.74 12.06 16.30
CA PHE A 542 -24.98 12.85 16.34
C PHE A 542 -25.85 12.67 15.08
N PHE A 543 -25.21 12.39 13.94
CA PHE A 543 -25.88 12.20 12.67
C PHE A 543 -26.67 10.89 12.62
N LEU A 544 -26.18 9.83 13.26
CA LEU A 544 -26.92 8.56 13.31
C LEU A 544 -28.28 8.73 14.01
N THR A 545 -28.31 9.54 15.09
CA THR A 545 -29.54 9.85 15.81
C THR A 545 -30.50 10.64 14.92
N THR A 546 -30.00 11.67 14.24
CA THR A 546 -30.79 12.50 13.30
C THR A 546 -31.36 11.65 12.15
N LEU A 547 -30.54 10.76 11.59
CA LEU A 547 -30.93 9.85 10.51
C LEU A 547 -32.02 8.87 10.96
N ARG A 548 -31.92 8.33 12.18
CA ARG A 548 -32.96 7.47 12.77
C ARG A 548 -34.26 8.24 12.97
N THR A 549 -34.22 9.43 13.56
CA THR A 549 -35.40 10.28 13.74
C THR A 549 -36.07 10.61 12.40
N LEU A 550 -35.29 10.94 11.36
CA LEU A 550 -35.81 11.20 10.02
C LEU A 550 -36.51 9.97 9.43
N ILE A 551 -35.84 8.82 9.50
CA ILE A 551 -36.33 7.54 8.99
C ILE A 551 -37.63 7.12 9.68
N GLU A 552 -37.69 7.26 11.00
CA GLU A 552 -38.83 6.90 11.84
C GLU A 552 -40.02 7.86 11.60
N SER A 553 -39.75 9.17 11.55
CA SER A 553 -40.80 10.18 11.36
C SER A 553 -41.44 10.15 9.98
N GLU A 554 -40.68 9.82 8.94
CA GLU A 554 -41.15 9.81 7.55
C GLU A 554 -41.40 8.40 6.98
N ILE A 555 -41.22 7.34 7.78
CA ILE A 555 -41.42 5.94 7.40
C ILE A 555 -40.64 5.60 6.11
N LEU A 556 -39.37 5.98 6.07
CA LEU A 556 -38.54 5.91 4.84
C LEU A 556 -37.86 4.55 4.61
N LEU A 557 -37.80 3.68 5.61
CA LEU A 557 -37.07 2.39 5.57
C LEU A 557 -37.94 1.16 5.31
N THR A 558 -39.10 1.27 4.65
CA THR A 558 -39.98 0.08 4.49
C THR A 558 -39.28 -1.12 3.85
N ASP A 559 -38.24 -0.86 3.05
CA ASP A 559 -37.50 -1.86 2.31
C ASP A 559 -36.00 -1.85 2.67
N TYR A 560 -35.52 -1.12 3.68
CA TYR A 560 -34.08 -0.98 3.96
C TYR A 560 -33.71 -1.22 5.44
N ILE A 561 -32.57 -1.88 5.66
CA ILE A 561 -31.96 -2.14 6.98
C ILE A 561 -30.84 -1.13 7.22
N LEU A 562 -30.90 -0.43 8.36
CA LEU A 562 -29.86 0.49 8.83
C LEU A 562 -28.88 -0.24 9.76
N LYS A 563 -27.60 -0.34 9.37
CA LYS A 563 -26.53 -0.93 10.20
C LYS A 563 -25.31 -0.02 10.30
N LYS A 564 -24.77 0.14 11.50
CA LYS A 564 -23.47 0.80 11.72
C LYS A 564 -22.38 -0.26 11.78
N VAL A 565 -21.32 -0.10 10.98
CA VAL A 565 -20.13 -0.95 11.01
C VAL A 565 -18.89 -0.06 11.07
N GLY A 566 -18.22 -0.06 12.22
CA GLY A 566 -17.14 0.87 12.51
C GLY A 566 -17.60 2.33 12.49
N THR A 567 -16.93 3.16 11.70
CA THR A 567 -17.25 4.59 11.49
C THR A 567 -18.26 4.83 10.35
N ASN A 568 -18.75 3.78 9.70
CA ASN A 568 -19.62 3.87 8.53
C ASN A 568 -21.06 3.46 8.86
N ILE A 569 -22.01 4.09 8.20
CA ILE A 569 -23.43 3.73 8.24
C ILE A 569 -23.82 3.11 6.90
N TYR A 570 -24.55 2.00 6.96
CA TYR A 570 -25.06 1.28 5.80
C TYR A 570 -26.59 1.24 5.83
N LEU A 571 -27.20 1.47 4.66
CA LEU A 571 -28.60 1.22 4.38
C LEU A 571 -28.65 0.16 3.28
N TRP A 572 -29.19 -1.03 3.59
CA TRP A 572 -29.28 -2.15 2.65
C TRP A 572 -30.71 -2.52 2.37
N ARG A 573 -31.07 -2.69 1.11
CA ARG A 573 -32.39 -3.18 0.73
C ARG A 573 -32.54 -4.67 1.00
#